data_AF-A0AAW2V097-F1
#
_entry.id   AF-A0AAW2V097-F1
#
_cell.length_a   1.000
_cell.length_b   1.000
_cell.length_c   1.000
_cell.angle_alpha   90.00
_cell.angle_beta   90.00
_cell.angle_gamma   90.00
#
_symmetry.space_group_name_H-M   'P 1'
#
loop_
_entity.id
_entity.type
_entity.pdbx_description
1 polymer ?
#
loop_
_entity_poly.entity_id
_entity_poly.type
_entity_poly.pdbx_seq_one_letter_code
_entity_poly.pdbx_strand_id
1 'polypeptide(L)'
;MATSSTAAEAMRTKPIAVFMAFGTKGDVYPIAAIAAAFASDQRQYEVAFVTHSAHENLKGHLGAKGVAYFPVCSPPVLSSQQHNDTGGSASVFFLLVEAF
;
A
#
# COMPACT_ATOMS: atom_id res chain seq x y z
N MET A 1 -37.32 35.98 -2.11
CA MET A 1 -36.60 34.86 -2.76
C MET A 1 -35.61 34.33 -1.74
N ALA A 2 -35.63 33.01 -1.50
CA ALA A 2 -34.92 32.36 -0.41
C ALA A 2 -33.40 32.50 -0.52
N THR A 3 -32.80 32.46 0.66
CA THR A 3 -31.44 32.76 1.09
C THR A 3 -30.36 31.80 0.59
N SER A 4 -29.19 32.38 0.30
CA SER A 4 -27.82 31.86 0.49
C SER A 4 -27.58 30.34 0.50
N SER A 5 -26.79 29.87 -0.47
CA SER A 5 -25.93 28.69 -0.29
C SER A 5 -24.47 29.12 -0.36
N THR A 6 -23.97 29.48 0.81
CA THR A 6 -22.60 29.32 1.34
C THR A 6 -21.42 29.42 0.36
N ALA A 7 -20.65 30.51 0.53
CA ALA A 7 -19.22 30.61 0.24
C ALA A 7 -18.37 29.67 1.14
N ALA A 8 -18.80 28.42 1.24
CA ALA A 8 -18.17 27.33 1.95
C ALA A 8 -18.39 26.03 1.16
N GLU A 9 -18.22 26.09 -0.17
CA GLU A 9 -17.83 24.87 -0.88
C GLU A 9 -16.47 24.49 -0.31
N ALA A 10 -16.50 23.53 0.61
CA ALA A 10 -15.35 23.03 1.33
C ALA A 10 -14.13 22.97 0.42
N MET A 11 -12.94 23.36 0.91
CA MET A 11 -11.67 22.99 0.29
C MET A 11 -11.70 21.47 0.05
N ARG A 12 -12.14 21.05 -1.14
CA ARG A 12 -12.22 19.66 -1.51
C ARG A 12 -10.78 19.25 -1.76
N THR A 13 -10.16 18.67 -0.76
CA THR A 13 -8.91 17.94 -0.94
C THR A 13 -9.16 16.86 -1.97
N LYS A 14 -8.19 16.64 -2.87
CA LYS A 14 -8.29 15.60 -3.88
C LYS A 14 -8.59 14.26 -3.19
N PRO A 15 -9.49 13.43 -3.73
CA PRO A 15 -9.70 12.10 -3.18
C PRO A 15 -8.38 11.31 -3.18
N ILE A 16 -8.17 10.47 -2.17
CA ILE A 16 -6.94 9.69 -2.01
C ILE A 16 -7.20 8.25 -2.47
N ALA A 17 -6.38 7.77 -3.42
CA ALA A 17 -6.32 6.38 -3.81
C ALA A 17 -5.19 5.69 -3.04
N VAL A 18 -5.52 4.69 -2.23
CA VAL A 18 -4.56 3.93 -1.43
C VAL A 18 -4.35 2.56 -2.06
N PHE A 19 -3.10 2.26 -2.38
CA PHE A 19 -2.67 0.94 -2.82
C PHE A 19 -1.85 0.31 -1.69
N MET A 20 -2.12 -0.96 -1.39
CA MET A 20 -1.43 -1.67 -0.32
C MET A 20 -0.98 -3.03 -0.82
N ALA A 21 0.27 -3.37 -0.52
CA ALA A 21 0.81 -4.70 -0.82
C ALA A 21 1.89 -5.07 0.19
N PHE A 22 1.89 -6.32 0.62
CA PHE A 22 2.83 -6.89 1.57
C PHE A 22 3.25 -8.27 1.09
N GLY A 23 4.43 -8.73 1.52
CA GLY A 23 5.00 -10.00 1.09
C GLY A 23 6.31 -9.80 0.33
N THR A 24 6.52 -10.62 -0.70
CA THR A 24 7.74 -10.61 -1.50
C THR A 24 7.72 -9.54 -2.58
N LYS A 25 8.82 -9.37 -3.30
CA LYS A 25 8.86 -8.47 -4.46
C LYS A 25 7.84 -8.86 -5.54
N GLY A 26 7.55 -10.16 -5.67
CA GLY A 26 6.55 -10.67 -6.62
C GLY A 26 5.13 -10.19 -6.32
N ASP A 27 4.82 -9.94 -5.05
CA ASP A 27 3.53 -9.44 -4.61
C ASP A 27 3.49 -7.90 -4.66
N VAL A 28 4.56 -7.24 -4.21
CA VAL A 28 4.58 -5.79 -4.01
C VAL A 28 4.80 -5.01 -5.30
N TYR A 29 5.71 -5.47 -6.18
CA TYR A 29 6.14 -4.67 -7.34
C TYR A 29 5.04 -4.49 -8.40
N PRO A 30 4.21 -5.51 -8.71
CA PRO A 30 3.10 -5.34 -9.63
C PRO A 30 2.09 -4.29 -9.14
N ILE A 31 1.75 -4.31 -7.84
CA ILE A 31 0.82 -3.33 -7.27
C ILE A 31 1.43 -1.92 -7.25
N ALA A 32 2.73 -1.81 -6.97
CA ALA A 32 3.46 -0.54 -7.04
C ALA A 32 3.47 0.04 -8.47
N ALA A 33 3.62 -0.81 -9.49
CA ALA A 33 3.56 -0.39 -10.89
C ALA A 33 2.18 0.12 -11.27
N ILE A 34 1.11 -0.55 -10.81
CA ILE A 34 -0.27 -0.10 -11.00
C ILE A 34 -0.50 1.24 -10.30
N ALA A 35 -0.04 1.41 -9.06
CA ALA A 35 -0.16 2.68 -8.33
C ALA A 35 0.54 3.84 -9.06
N ALA A 36 1.73 3.60 -9.61
CA ALA A 36 2.48 4.57 -10.39
C ALA A 36 1.78 4.93 -11.71
N ALA A 37 1.21 3.95 -12.40
CA ALA A 37 0.40 4.18 -13.61
C ALA A 37 -0.87 4.96 -13.27
N PHE A 38 -1.58 4.57 -12.22
CA PHE A 38 -2.79 5.24 -11.75
C PHE A 38 -2.52 6.71 -11.40
N ALA A 39 -1.42 7.01 -10.68
CA ALA A 39 -1.02 8.38 -10.37
C ALA A 39 -0.70 9.23 -11.62
N SER A 40 -0.24 8.57 -12.68
CA SER A 40 0.07 9.24 -13.95
C SER A 40 -1.21 9.56 -14.73
N ASP A 41 -2.19 8.65 -14.72
CA ASP A 41 -3.42 8.74 -15.51
C ASP A 41 -4.54 9.53 -14.79
N GLN A 42 -4.70 9.31 -13.49
CA GLN A 42 -5.82 9.82 -12.69
C GLN A 42 -5.39 11.00 -11.82
N ARG A 43 -5.11 12.14 -12.47
CA ARG A 43 -4.58 13.37 -11.83
C ARG A 43 -5.51 14.03 -10.80
N GLN A 44 -6.79 13.64 -10.80
CA GLN A 44 -7.76 14.07 -9.79
C GLN A 44 -7.55 13.40 -8.43
N TYR A 45 -6.73 12.34 -8.34
CA TYR A 45 -6.41 11.66 -7.09
C TYR A 45 -5.03 12.04 -6.57
N GLU A 46 -4.90 12.05 -5.25
CA GLU A 46 -3.62 11.83 -4.58
C GLU A 46 -3.42 10.33 -4.39
N VAL A 47 -2.21 9.83 -4.61
CA VAL A 47 -1.96 8.39 -4.55
C VAL A 47 -0.98 8.08 -3.43
N ALA A 48 -1.35 7.13 -2.58
CA ALA A 48 -0.54 6.62 -1.50
C ALA A 48 -0.26 5.13 -1.71
N PHE A 49 0.96 4.71 -1.41
CA PHE A 49 1.37 3.31 -1.43
C PHE A 49 1.86 2.91 -0.04
N VAL A 50 1.18 1.93 0.55
CA VAL A 50 1.52 1.38 1.86
C VAL A 50 2.14 -0.01 1.70
N THR A 51 3.32 -0.21 2.25
CA THR A 51 4.00 -1.52 2.21
C THR A 51 4.97 -1.66 3.38
N HIS A 52 5.51 -2.86 3.58
CA HIS A 52 6.53 -3.11 4.58
C HIS A 52 7.83 -2.36 4.26
N SER A 53 8.51 -1.85 5.28
CA SER A 53 9.76 -1.06 5.15
C SER A 53 10.88 -1.76 4.39
N ALA A 54 10.89 -3.11 4.36
CA ALA A 54 11.80 -3.91 3.53
C ALA A 54 11.76 -3.59 2.03
N HIS A 55 10.71 -2.91 1.54
CA HIS A 55 10.57 -2.45 0.16
C HIS A 55 10.89 -0.95 -0.03
N GLU A 56 11.70 -0.35 0.86
CA GLU A 56 12.07 1.07 0.81
C GLU A 56 12.69 1.51 -0.52
N ASN A 57 13.27 0.57 -1.29
CA ASN A 57 13.82 0.82 -2.61
C ASN A 57 12.76 1.38 -3.59
N LEU A 58 11.47 1.16 -3.33
CA LEU A 58 10.38 1.69 -4.15
C LEU A 58 10.11 3.19 -3.91
N LYS A 59 10.53 3.75 -2.76
CA LYS A 59 10.24 5.14 -2.37
C LYS A 59 10.65 6.15 -3.45
N GLY A 60 11.85 6.00 -4.00
CA GLY A 60 12.36 6.89 -5.05
C GLY A 60 11.55 6.79 -6.35
N HIS A 61 11.26 5.55 -6.79
CA HIS A 61 10.51 5.29 -8.02
C HIS A 61 9.05 5.79 -7.92
N LEU A 62 8.40 5.57 -6.77
CA LEU A 62 7.04 6.00 -6.50
C LEU A 62 6.96 7.53 -6.36
N GLY A 63 7.91 8.15 -5.65
CA GLY A 63 8.00 9.60 -5.52
C GLY A 63 8.16 10.30 -6.87
N ALA A 64 9.00 9.75 -7.76
CA ALA A 64 9.16 10.26 -9.13
C ALA A 64 7.86 10.17 -9.97
N LYS A 65 6.89 9.36 -9.55
CA LYS A 65 5.57 9.20 -10.18
C LYS A 65 4.44 9.92 -9.44
N GLY A 66 4.75 10.68 -8.39
CA GLY A 66 3.76 11.40 -7.60
C GLY A 66 2.97 10.51 -6.64
N VAL A 67 3.53 9.35 -6.28
CA VAL A 67 2.94 8.43 -5.29
C VAL A 67 3.65 8.63 -3.95
N ALA A 68 2.89 8.94 -2.91
CA ALA A 68 3.38 9.04 -1.54
C ALA A 68 3.65 7.64 -0.98
N TYR A 69 4.81 7.44 -0.35
CA TYR A 69 5.23 6.15 0.20
C TYR A 69 5.07 6.12 1.72
N PHE A 70 4.36 5.12 2.23
CA PHE A 70 4.11 4.92 3.65
C PHE A 70 4.65 3.55 4.11
N PRO A 71 5.81 3.52 4.79
CA PRO A 71 6.36 2.27 5.31
C PRO A 71 5.59 1.80 6.55
N VAL A 72 5.35 0.50 6.62
CA VAL A 72 4.94 -0.22 7.82
C VAL A 72 6.16 -0.96 8.37
N CYS A 73 6.46 -0.76 9.64
CA CYS A 73 7.63 -1.32 10.32
C CYS A 73 7.31 -2.48 11.27
N SER A 74 6.13 -3.08 11.16
CA SER A 74 5.82 -4.31 11.90
C SER A 74 6.74 -5.43 11.42
N PRO A 75 7.18 -6.36 12.27
CA PRO A 75 7.97 -7.50 11.82
C PRO A 75 7.28 -8.20 10.65
N PRO A 76 8.03 -8.63 9.60
CA PRO A 76 7.49 -9.51 8.59
C PRO A 76 6.81 -10.68 9.29
N VAL A 77 5.57 -11.01 8.89
CA VAL A 77 4.94 -12.28 9.26
C VAL A 77 5.66 -13.38 8.45
N LEU A 78 6.92 -13.60 8.77
CA LEU A 78 7.67 -14.78 8.38
C LEU A 78 7.43 -15.77 9.50
N SER A 79 6.78 -16.90 9.20
CA SER A 79 6.84 -18.04 10.11
C SER A 79 8.31 -18.31 10.40
N SER A 80 8.68 -18.37 11.68
CA SER A 80 10.01 -18.80 12.08
C SER A 80 10.33 -20.13 11.41
N GLN A 81 11.25 -20.08 10.44
CA GLN A 81 12.20 -21.12 10.06
C GLN A 81 11.67 -22.57 10.16
N GLN A 82 11.37 -23.18 9.00
CA GLN A 82 11.38 -24.63 8.89
C GLN A 82 12.75 -25.14 9.35
N HIS A 83 12.77 -25.80 10.50
CA HIS A 83 13.85 -26.70 10.86
C HIS A 83 13.89 -27.76 9.76
N ASN A 84 15.01 -27.85 9.05
CA ASN A 84 15.30 -28.94 8.14
C ASN A 84 15.31 -30.24 8.95
N ASP A 85 14.21 -30.97 8.98
CA ASP A 85 14.25 -32.41 9.17
C ASP A 85 13.10 -33.03 8.37
N THR A 86 13.51 -33.58 7.21
CA THR A 86 12.94 -34.72 6.49
C THR A 86 11.47 -35.06 6.73
N GLY A 87 10.64 -34.72 5.74
CA GLY A 87 9.45 -35.49 5.36
C GLY A 87 8.12 -34.98 5.90
N GLY A 88 7.24 -34.56 4.98
CA GLY A 88 5.80 -34.51 5.24
C GLY A 88 5.12 -33.21 4.85
N SER A 89 4.56 -33.20 3.64
CA SER A 89 3.26 -32.63 3.26
C SER A 89 2.74 -31.36 3.97
N ALA A 90 2.65 -30.30 3.18
CA ALA A 90 1.87 -29.06 3.30
C ALA A 90 0.83 -28.91 4.44
N SER A 91 0.92 -27.80 5.15
CA SER A 91 -0.21 -26.85 5.27
C SER A 91 0.33 -25.46 5.62
N VAL A 92 0.06 -24.46 4.78
CA VAL A 92 0.39 -23.06 5.07
C VAL A 92 -0.88 -22.41 5.57
N PHE A 93 -1.01 -22.26 6.89
CA PHE A 93 -2.11 -21.52 7.49
C PHE A 93 -1.70 -20.07 7.67
N PHE A 94 -2.46 -19.17 7.06
CA PHE A 94 -2.37 -17.73 7.30
C PHE A 94 -3.37 -17.35 8.39
N LEU A 95 -2.89 -16.87 9.53
CA LEU A 95 -3.71 -16.16 10.49
C LEU A 95 -3.45 -14.67 10.35
N LEU A 96 -4.45 -13.97 9.83
CA LEU A 96 -4.55 -12.52 9.93
C LEU A 96 -4.85 -12.20 11.41
N VAL A 97 -3.84 -11.79 12.17
CA VAL A 97 -4.09 -11.30 13.53
C VAL A 97 -4.34 -9.80 13.45
N GLU A 98 -5.57 -9.42 13.75
CA GLU A 98 -5.95 -8.05 14.12
C GLU A 98 -5.15 -7.60 15.35
N ALA A 99 -4.68 -6.36 15.32
CA ALA A 99 -4.45 -5.61 16.55
C ALA A 99 -4.66 -4.12 16.25
N PHE A 100 -5.68 -3.58 16.90
CA PHE A 100 -6.00 -2.16 17.07
C PHE A 100 -4.87 -1.41 17.80
#